data_AF-A0A6B2EMG8-F1
#
_entry.id   AF-A0A6B2EMG8-F1
#
_cell.length_a   1.000
_cell.length_b   1.000
_cell.length_c   1.000
_cell.angle_alpha   90.00
_cell.angle_beta   90.00
_cell.angle_gamma   90.00
#
_symmetry.space_group_name_H-M   'P 1'
#
loop_
_entity.id
_entity.type
_entity.pdbx_description
1 polymer ?
#
loop_
_entity_poly.entity_id
_entity_poly.type
_entity_poly.pdbx_seq_one_letter_code
_entity_poly.pdbx_strand_id
1 'polypeptide(L)'
;KTPTSVFRDICYQSQLGERLRRRLATSSKDSKSFVQSLSLYRSLKVHRGCVNTVTWNEKGNHVLSGSDDQTLVVTNPFTGNVVVKCKTGHRANIFSAKFMPHTGDQEVVSCSGDGNVIYTELMQSPDVCNTANINEFNCHSNSTTYEVVTIPQEPRSFMSCGEDGTVRLFDLRKISNCHKMCCKENIVIMSPSSITAMAMSPVMHNYVAVGSSDSHIRIYDRRFLTYIDFTATGEQNTLPVKAFTIPSLEKRPFRVTSVSYSRDGGQLLVSYSSDHLYLFDISREGVDVTPLNDKIKRKTNKENADPPPVRRLRLRGDWSDTGPDARPEREVPESGEASTGQVRPILQATMMSRMTEVISRMLADPRTRANLNLLSHLGQQANPTLAEEQRQQQEAEPGGAGPSGAVPHPNGSKNSRDHDSPSYSDEEEDKSSLQVALQEGEANYDYLLMKFMGHRNARTMIKEASFWGDEYIMSGSDCGHVFTWERATGKLVMLMEADHHVVNCIQPHPTLPYLATSGIDYDVKIWAPFQCEDGEDAPRFDEEKAQRLMERNAVMLEETKDTITVPAAVMIRMLACIHSFRNRNRGNIARIDDEDD
;
A
#
# COMPACT_ATOMS: atom_id res chain seq x y z
N LYS A 1 36.23 13.62 6.09
CA LYS A 1 36.11 12.84 7.35
C LYS A 1 34.65 12.41 7.44
N THR A 2 34.36 11.10 7.59
CA THR A 2 32.98 10.67 7.85
C THR A 2 32.56 11.29 9.18
N PRO A 3 31.46 12.04 9.24
CA PRO A 3 31.12 12.73 10.46
C PRO A 3 30.74 11.66 11.50
N THR A 4 31.48 11.58 12.61
CA THR A 4 31.26 10.57 13.64
C THR A 4 30.07 11.00 14.48
N SER A 5 29.01 10.21 14.49
CA SER A 5 27.86 10.48 15.36
C SER A 5 28.24 10.23 16.81
N VAL A 6 28.38 11.32 17.55
CA VAL A 6 28.67 11.32 18.99
C VAL A 6 27.68 10.43 19.76
N PHE A 7 26.44 10.31 19.30
CA PHE A 7 25.41 9.49 19.95
C PHE A 7 25.70 8.00 19.93
N ARG A 8 26.28 7.48 18.85
CA ARG A 8 26.56 6.04 18.76
C ARG A 8 27.66 5.65 19.74
N ASP A 9 28.70 6.46 19.84
CA ASP A 9 29.82 6.20 20.75
C ASP A 9 29.34 6.31 22.22
N ILE A 10 28.53 7.33 22.54
CA ILE A 10 27.91 7.45 23.87
C ILE A 10 26.99 6.26 24.17
N CYS A 11 26.12 5.85 23.26
CA CYS A 11 25.14 4.80 23.55
C CYS A 11 25.74 3.39 23.55
N TYR A 12 26.70 3.09 22.68
CA TYR A 12 27.21 1.71 22.49
C TYR A 12 28.62 1.48 23.02
N GLN A 13 29.46 2.52 23.21
CA GLN A 13 30.81 2.37 23.76
C GLN A 13 30.92 2.76 25.24
N SER A 14 29.96 3.52 25.79
CA SER A 14 30.00 3.89 27.21
C SER A 14 29.50 2.77 28.14
N GLN A 15 30.00 2.75 29.38
CA GLN A 15 29.48 1.91 30.46
C GLN A 15 28.11 2.37 31.01
N LEU A 16 27.32 3.16 30.26
CA LEU A 16 25.99 3.56 30.71
C LEU A 16 25.09 2.33 30.88
N GLY A 17 24.37 2.27 32.01
CA GLY A 17 23.34 1.27 32.24
C GLY A 17 22.19 1.37 31.21
N GLU A 18 21.55 0.24 30.91
CA GLU A 18 20.55 0.11 29.86
C GLU A 18 19.37 1.08 30.00
N ARG A 19 18.91 1.32 31.24
CA ARG A 19 17.83 2.28 31.54
C ARG A 19 18.19 3.71 31.13
N LEU A 20 19.43 4.14 31.36
CA LEU A 20 19.89 5.47 30.99
C LEU A 20 20.04 5.59 29.47
N ARG A 21 20.57 4.55 28.80
CA ARG A 21 20.63 4.51 27.33
C ARG A 21 19.26 4.66 26.70
N ARG A 22 18.25 3.93 27.20
CA ARG A 22 16.85 4.04 26.71
C ARG A 22 16.27 5.42 26.93
N ARG A 23 16.48 6.03 28.11
CA ARG A 23 16.00 7.40 28.39
C ARG A 23 16.67 8.44 27.49
N LEU A 24 17.98 8.35 27.28
CA LEU A 24 18.71 9.25 26.38
C LEU A 24 18.23 9.08 24.94
N ALA A 25 18.05 7.84 24.48
CA ALA A 25 17.52 7.52 23.17
C ALA A 25 16.13 8.14 22.94
N THR A 26 15.18 7.90 23.85
CA THR A 26 13.83 8.50 23.78
C THR A 26 13.89 10.03 23.82
N SER A 27 14.57 10.59 24.82
CA SER A 27 14.73 12.05 24.94
C SER A 27 15.41 12.69 23.74
N SER A 28 16.30 11.98 23.05
CA SER A 28 16.97 12.50 21.84
C SER A 28 16.04 12.54 20.64
N LYS A 29 15.12 11.58 20.50
CA LYS A 29 14.13 11.58 19.42
C LYS A 29 13.04 12.61 19.65
N ASP A 30 12.62 12.80 20.90
CA ASP A 30 11.57 13.76 21.28
C ASP A 30 12.06 15.22 21.34
N SER A 31 13.34 15.45 21.05
CA SER A 31 13.90 16.80 21.02
C SER A 31 13.71 17.45 19.65
N LYS A 32 13.01 18.59 19.64
CA LYS A 32 12.85 19.42 18.45
C LYS A 32 14.18 19.82 17.81
N SER A 33 15.19 20.16 18.61
CA SER A 33 16.50 20.56 18.09
C SER A 33 17.20 19.41 17.37
N PHE A 34 17.09 18.18 17.89
CA PHE A 34 17.67 17.02 17.21
C PHE A 34 16.95 16.70 15.90
N VAL A 35 15.61 16.76 15.91
CA VAL A 35 14.79 16.60 14.69
C VAL A 35 15.16 17.63 13.62
N GLN A 36 15.29 18.91 14.00
CA GLN A 36 15.65 19.98 13.06
C GLN A 36 17.11 19.93 12.61
N SER A 37 17.97 19.25 13.37
CA SER A 37 19.38 19.05 13.02
C SER A 37 19.66 17.79 12.19
N LEU A 38 18.64 17.02 11.83
CA LEU A 38 18.81 15.84 11.00
C LEU A 38 19.38 16.22 9.64
N SER A 39 20.53 15.66 9.29
CA SER A 39 21.12 15.81 7.97
C SER A 39 21.70 14.48 7.49
N LEU A 40 22.05 14.44 6.20
CA LEU A 40 22.50 13.21 5.54
C LEU A 40 23.81 12.73 6.15
N TYR A 41 23.76 11.61 6.88
CA TYR A 41 24.94 10.95 7.44
C TYR A 41 25.65 10.10 6.38
N ARG A 42 24.89 9.32 5.58
CA ARG A 42 25.44 8.45 4.54
C ARG A 42 24.40 8.08 3.48
N SER A 43 24.85 7.98 2.23
CA SER A 43 24.10 7.34 1.13
C SER A 43 24.72 5.95 0.84
N LEU A 44 23.88 4.92 0.84
CA LEU A 44 24.23 3.52 0.62
C LEU A 44 23.80 3.11 -0.79
N LYS A 45 24.73 3.19 -1.75
CA LYS A 45 24.50 2.85 -3.17
C LYS A 45 24.64 1.34 -3.41
N VAL A 46 23.70 0.57 -2.86
CA VAL A 46 23.78 -0.92 -2.86
C VAL A 46 22.88 -1.59 -3.90
N HIS A 47 21.91 -0.85 -4.46
CA HIS A 47 20.93 -1.33 -5.43
C HIS A 47 21.09 -0.69 -6.81
N ARG A 48 20.41 -1.27 -7.81
CA ARG A 48 20.35 -0.79 -9.20
C ARG A 48 18.93 -0.42 -9.66
N GLY A 49 17.96 -0.48 -8.75
CA GLY A 49 16.57 -0.08 -8.99
C GLY A 49 15.98 0.60 -7.75
N CYS A 50 14.73 1.04 -7.82
CA CYS A 50 14.03 1.65 -6.68
C CYS A 50 14.13 0.76 -5.44
N VAL A 51 14.19 1.38 -4.27
CA VAL A 51 14.24 0.65 -3.00
C VAL A 51 12.91 0.87 -2.27
N ASN A 52 12.02 -0.11 -2.36
CA ASN A 52 10.65 -0.01 -1.85
C ASN A 52 10.47 -0.54 -0.43
N THR A 53 11.52 -1.09 0.16
CA THR A 53 11.48 -1.55 1.55
C THR A 53 12.85 -1.38 2.19
N VAL A 54 12.82 -0.84 3.40
CA VAL A 54 13.96 -0.71 4.30
C VAL A 54 13.47 -1.17 5.66
N THR A 55 14.29 -1.88 6.44
CA THR A 55 13.94 -2.26 7.82
C THR A 55 15.21 -2.43 8.64
N TRP A 56 15.22 -1.86 9.84
CA TRP A 56 16.28 -2.11 10.82
C TRP A 56 16.11 -3.48 11.45
N ASN A 57 17.23 -4.13 11.76
CA ASN A 57 17.19 -5.28 12.65
C ASN A 57 16.86 -4.86 14.09
N GLU A 58 16.50 -5.82 14.95
CA GLU A 58 16.09 -5.55 16.35
C GLU A 58 17.15 -4.75 17.14
N LYS A 59 18.44 -5.01 16.86
CA LYS A 59 19.58 -4.35 17.53
C LYS A 59 19.92 -2.96 16.97
N GLY A 60 19.43 -2.62 15.77
CA GLY A 60 19.73 -1.38 15.05
C GLY A 60 21.13 -1.28 14.42
N ASN A 61 21.89 -2.37 14.34
CA ASN A 61 23.23 -2.38 13.73
C ASN A 61 23.24 -2.74 12.24
N HIS A 62 22.15 -3.29 11.71
CA HIS A 62 22.00 -3.65 10.31
C HIS A 62 20.69 -3.11 9.73
N VAL A 63 20.73 -2.83 8.43
CA VAL A 63 19.56 -2.46 7.63
C VAL A 63 19.39 -3.48 6.52
N LEU A 64 18.19 -4.03 6.40
CA LEU A 64 17.73 -4.81 5.26
C LEU A 64 17.06 -3.86 4.27
N SER A 65 17.43 -3.96 3.00
CA SER A 65 16.79 -3.25 1.90
C SER A 65 16.39 -4.22 0.79
N GLY A 66 15.25 -3.95 0.15
CA GLY A 66 14.74 -4.70 -0.99
C GLY A 66 14.36 -3.77 -2.14
N SER A 67 14.65 -4.22 -3.36
CA SER A 67 14.60 -3.36 -4.55
C SER A 67 13.92 -4.01 -5.75
N ASP A 68 13.61 -3.17 -6.73
CA ASP A 68 13.19 -3.54 -8.08
C ASP A 68 14.24 -4.37 -8.84
N ASP A 69 15.50 -4.30 -8.43
CA ASP A 69 16.57 -5.15 -8.98
C ASP A 69 16.48 -6.63 -8.54
N GLN A 70 15.39 -7.00 -7.85
CA GLN A 70 15.09 -8.35 -7.34
C GLN A 70 16.12 -8.83 -6.31
N THR A 71 16.92 -7.93 -5.74
CA THR A 71 17.89 -8.27 -4.71
C THR A 71 17.47 -7.76 -3.32
N LEU A 72 17.84 -8.54 -2.31
CA LEU A 72 17.86 -8.14 -0.92
C LEU A 72 19.30 -7.85 -0.51
N VAL A 73 19.53 -6.76 0.21
CA VAL A 73 20.85 -6.41 0.73
C VAL A 73 20.76 -6.12 2.21
N VAL A 74 21.65 -6.75 2.99
CA VAL A 74 21.89 -6.40 4.40
C VAL A 74 23.16 -5.58 4.47
N THR A 75 23.05 -4.36 5.00
CA THR A 75 24.16 -3.40 5.08
C THR A 75 24.36 -2.94 6.51
N ASN A 76 25.61 -2.72 6.90
CA ASN A 76 25.93 -1.96 8.10
C ASN A 76 25.84 -0.46 7.77
N PRO A 77 24.81 0.27 8.25
CA PRO A 77 24.53 1.63 7.81
C PRO A 77 25.57 2.64 8.28
N PHE A 78 26.32 2.32 9.33
CA PHE A 78 27.31 3.22 9.92
C PHE A 78 28.64 3.20 9.17
N THR A 79 29.09 1.99 8.79
CA THR A 79 30.32 1.78 8.03
C THR A 79 30.10 1.89 6.52
N GLY A 80 28.88 1.57 6.05
CA GLY A 80 28.55 1.44 4.63
C GLY A 80 28.90 0.06 4.05
N ASN A 81 29.39 -0.87 4.87
CA ASN A 81 29.79 -2.19 4.40
C ASN A 81 28.56 -3.06 4.14
N VAL A 82 28.51 -3.66 2.95
CA VAL A 82 27.54 -4.71 2.63
C VAL A 82 27.93 -5.98 3.38
N VAL A 83 27.01 -6.51 4.17
CA VAL A 83 27.18 -7.77 4.91
C VAL A 83 26.78 -8.94 4.03
N VAL A 84 25.60 -8.84 3.40
CA VAL A 84 25.04 -9.87 2.51
C VAL A 84 24.35 -9.20 1.34
N LYS A 85 24.57 -9.70 0.13
CA LYS A 85 23.77 -9.36 -1.06
C LYS A 85 23.20 -10.64 -1.65
N CYS A 86 21.88 -10.69 -1.77
CA CYS A 86 21.15 -11.88 -2.18
C CYS A 86 20.26 -11.55 -3.39
N LYS A 87 20.51 -12.19 -4.54
CA LYS A 87 19.56 -12.21 -5.66
C LYS A 87 18.44 -13.18 -5.30
N THR A 88 17.23 -12.65 -5.18
CA THR A 88 16.07 -13.46 -4.79
C THR A 88 15.48 -14.20 -5.99
N GLY A 89 14.57 -15.16 -5.74
CA GLY A 89 13.77 -15.79 -6.79
C GLY A 89 12.60 -14.93 -7.30
N HIS A 90 12.42 -13.71 -6.77
CA HIS A 90 11.33 -12.82 -7.18
C HIS A 90 11.50 -12.40 -8.63
N ARG A 91 10.40 -12.35 -9.37
CA ARG A 91 10.38 -11.98 -10.80
C ARG A 91 9.92 -10.54 -11.04
N ALA A 92 9.55 -9.85 -9.98
CA ALA A 92 9.13 -8.46 -9.98
C ALA A 92 9.64 -7.75 -8.72
N ASN A 93 9.27 -6.47 -8.61
CA ASN A 93 9.65 -5.56 -7.55
C ASN A 93 9.38 -6.13 -6.16
N ILE A 94 10.39 -6.09 -5.29
CA ILE A 94 10.22 -6.43 -3.88
C ILE A 94 9.50 -5.26 -3.21
N PHE A 95 8.35 -5.52 -2.60
CA PHE A 95 7.52 -4.50 -1.95
C PHE A 95 7.72 -4.44 -0.44
N SER A 96 7.97 -5.57 0.22
CA SER A 96 8.23 -5.61 1.65
C SER A 96 9.22 -6.72 1.97
N ALA A 97 10.13 -6.45 2.90
CA ALA A 97 11.06 -7.43 3.43
C ALA A 97 11.30 -7.18 4.93
N LYS A 98 11.37 -8.25 5.73
CA LYS A 98 11.53 -8.20 7.19
C LYS A 98 12.50 -9.27 7.67
N PHE A 99 13.25 -8.98 8.72
CA PHE A 99 14.02 -9.98 9.45
C PHE A 99 13.09 -10.90 10.24
N MET A 100 13.36 -12.20 10.19
CA MET A 100 12.69 -13.15 11.08
C MET A 100 13.21 -12.99 12.51
N PRO A 101 12.33 -12.91 13.52
CA PRO A 101 12.72 -12.66 14.90
C PRO A 101 13.51 -13.82 15.48
N HIS A 102 14.41 -13.55 16.42
CA HIS A 102 15.25 -14.55 17.11
C HIS A 102 16.17 -15.40 16.21
N THR A 103 16.44 -14.98 14.96
CA THR A 103 17.34 -15.69 14.03
C THR A 103 18.74 -15.07 13.94
N GLY A 104 19.00 -14.00 14.70
CA GLY A 104 20.30 -13.32 14.68
C GLY A 104 20.63 -12.65 13.35
N ASP A 105 19.62 -12.10 12.67
CA ASP A 105 19.70 -11.45 11.34
C ASP A 105 20.03 -12.41 10.18
N GLN A 106 19.90 -13.72 10.39
CA GLN A 106 20.27 -14.74 9.38
C GLN A 106 19.09 -15.17 8.51
N GLU A 107 17.85 -14.88 8.89
CA GLU A 107 16.69 -15.29 8.12
C GLU A 107 15.81 -14.08 7.83
N VAL A 108 15.32 -13.99 6.59
CA VAL A 108 14.45 -12.90 6.13
C VAL A 108 13.28 -13.44 5.35
N VAL A 109 12.19 -12.68 5.35
CA VAL A 109 11.03 -12.90 4.49
C VAL A 109 10.83 -11.69 3.60
N SER A 110 10.38 -11.93 2.37
CA SER A 110 10.15 -10.89 1.38
C SER A 110 8.95 -11.22 0.50
N CYS A 111 8.25 -10.20 0.03
CA CYS A 111 7.17 -10.35 -0.93
C CYS A 111 7.31 -9.41 -2.12
N SER A 112 6.72 -9.82 -3.25
CA SER A 112 6.89 -9.14 -4.52
C SER A 112 5.56 -8.90 -5.25
N GLY A 113 5.63 -7.99 -6.23
CA GLY A 113 4.57 -7.71 -7.19
C GLY A 113 4.16 -8.91 -8.05
N ASP A 114 4.97 -9.95 -8.12
CA ASP A 114 4.65 -11.21 -8.80
C ASP A 114 3.70 -12.12 -8.01
N GLY A 115 3.40 -11.76 -6.74
CA GLY A 115 2.53 -12.51 -5.85
C GLY A 115 3.23 -13.62 -5.06
N ASN A 116 4.55 -13.76 -5.21
CA ASN A 116 5.32 -14.71 -4.43
C ASN A 116 5.72 -14.10 -3.09
N VAL A 117 5.68 -14.96 -2.07
CA VAL A 117 6.37 -14.71 -0.79
C VAL A 117 7.55 -15.66 -0.71
N ILE A 118 8.71 -15.13 -0.36
CA ILE A 118 9.95 -15.87 -0.31
C ILE A 118 10.56 -15.73 1.07
N TYR A 119 10.83 -16.86 1.71
CA TYR A 119 11.69 -16.96 2.88
C TYR A 119 13.11 -17.30 2.42
N THR A 120 14.10 -16.60 2.98
CA THR A 120 15.50 -16.72 2.58
C THR A 120 16.38 -16.80 3.82
N GLU A 121 17.21 -17.84 3.87
CA GLU A 121 18.30 -17.93 4.85
C GLU A 121 19.55 -17.26 4.26
N LEU A 122 19.96 -16.16 4.88
CA LEU A 122 21.10 -15.33 4.52
C LEU A 122 22.39 -15.98 5.02
N MET A 123 23.22 -16.46 4.09
CA MET A 123 24.59 -16.86 4.43
C MET A 123 25.46 -15.60 4.61
N GLN A 124 26.36 -15.61 5.60
CA GLN A 124 27.20 -14.47 5.97
C GLN A 124 28.29 -14.10 4.94
N SER A 125 28.24 -14.64 3.72
CA SER A 125 29.15 -14.26 2.65
C SER A 125 28.50 -13.22 1.72
N PRO A 126 29.20 -12.13 1.37
CA PRO A 126 28.63 -11.02 0.60
C PRO A 126 28.25 -11.39 -0.85
N ASP A 127 28.78 -12.50 -1.39
CA ASP A 127 28.75 -12.81 -2.82
C ASP A 127 27.94 -14.06 -3.21
N VAL A 128 27.37 -14.81 -2.27
CA VAL A 128 26.68 -16.08 -2.58
C VAL A 128 25.38 -16.22 -1.80
N CYS A 129 24.26 -15.86 -2.42
CA CYS A 129 22.98 -16.43 -2.05
C CYS A 129 22.83 -17.80 -2.74
N ASN A 130 22.85 -18.88 -1.96
CA ASN A 130 22.55 -20.19 -2.50
C ASN A 130 21.03 -20.29 -2.72
N THR A 131 20.61 -20.52 -3.97
CA THR A 131 19.20 -20.76 -4.32
C THR A 131 18.61 -21.99 -3.61
N ALA A 132 19.46 -22.89 -3.08
CA ALA A 132 19.03 -24.02 -2.26
C ALA A 132 18.45 -23.62 -0.88
N ASN A 133 18.67 -22.38 -0.42
CA ASN A 133 18.25 -21.89 0.90
C ASN A 133 17.02 -20.98 0.82
N ILE A 134 16.20 -21.18 -0.21
CA ILE A 134 15.04 -20.35 -0.52
C ILE A 134 13.77 -21.21 -0.47
N ASN A 135 12.80 -20.74 0.30
CA ASN A 135 11.47 -21.32 0.39
C ASN A 135 10.47 -20.41 -0.31
N GLU A 136 9.84 -20.89 -1.38
CA GLU A 136 8.92 -20.12 -2.20
C GLU A 136 7.45 -20.48 -1.90
N PHE A 137 6.64 -19.43 -1.73
CA PHE A 137 5.19 -19.53 -1.49
C PHE A 137 4.44 -18.72 -2.55
N ASN A 138 4.03 -19.40 -3.62
CA ASN A 138 3.21 -18.87 -4.70
C ASN A 138 1.71 -19.08 -4.42
N CYS A 139 1.28 -18.75 -3.21
CA CYS A 139 -0.06 -19.07 -2.72
C CYS A 139 -1.12 -18.04 -3.11
N HIS A 140 -0.74 -16.75 -3.13
CA HIS A 140 -1.62 -15.68 -3.59
C HIS A 140 -2.05 -15.94 -5.04
N SER A 141 -3.18 -15.36 -5.46
CA SER A 141 -3.84 -15.67 -6.73
C SER A 141 -3.13 -15.09 -7.98
N ASN A 142 -1.80 -15.23 -8.04
CA ASN A 142 -0.92 -14.62 -9.05
C ASN A 142 -1.16 -13.10 -9.15
N SER A 143 -1.42 -12.49 -7.99
CA SER A 143 -1.69 -11.07 -7.79
C SER A 143 -0.68 -10.50 -6.79
N THR A 144 -0.42 -9.20 -6.87
CA THR A 144 0.62 -8.54 -6.07
C THR A 144 0.46 -8.80 -4.56
N THR A 145 1.55 -9.18 -3.92
CA THR A 145 1.64 -9.21 -2.44
C THR A 145 2.28 -7.92 -1.97
N TYR A 146 1.59 -7.18 -1.11
CA TYR A 146 1.98 -5.83 -0.73
C TYR A 146 2.87 -5.81 0.52
N GLU A 147 2.55 -6.62 1.53
CA GLU A 147 3.27 -6.57 2.79
C GLU A 147 3.44 -7.94 3.43
N VAL A 148 4.59 -8.11 4.09
CA VAL A 148 4.89 -9.21 5.00
C VAL A 148 5.14 -8.67 6.39
N VAL A 149 4.61 -9.36 7.40
CA VAL A 149 4.82 -9.01 8.80
C VAL A 149 5.23 -10.26 9.58
N THR A 150 6.27 -10.12 10.39
CA THR A 150 6.75 -11.17 11.28
C THR A 150 6.09 -11.07 12.65
N ILE A 151 6.01 -12.20 13.34
CA ILE A 151 5.43 -12.26 14.68
C ILE A 151 6.56 -12.26 15.70
N PRO A 152 6.76 -11.21 16.52
CA PRO A 152 7.97 -11.06 17.33
C PRO A 152 8.32 -12.23 18.25
N GLN A 153 7.33 -12.98 18.73
CA GLN A 153 7.52 -14.13 19.63
C GLN A 153 7.58 -15.48 18.91
N GLU A 154 7.42 -15.50 17.58
CA GLU A 154 7.34 -16.74 16.79
C GLU A 154 8.35 -16.70 15.63
N PRO A 155 9.56 -17.27 15.81
CA PRO A 155 10.66 -17.19 14.83
C PRO A 155 10.40 -17.95 13.52
N ARG A 156 9.34 -18.75 13.47
CA ARG A 156 8.99 -19.61 12.33
C ARG A 156 7.62 -19.28 11.75
N SER A 157 7.00 -18.18 12.18
CA SER A 157 5.68 -17.76 11.71
C SER A 157 5.74 -16.35 11.14
N PHE A 158 5.06 -16.13 10.00
CA PHE A 158 4.88 -14.80 9.43
C PHE A 158 3.54 -14.71 8.69
N MET A 159 3.09 -13.49 8.45
CA MET A 159 1.85 -13.20 7.73
C MET A 159 2.14 -12.41 6.45
N SER A 160 1.37 -12.64 5.39
CA SER A 160 1.43 -11.85 4.16
C SER A 160 0.04 -11.38 3.74
N CYS A 161 -0.03 -10.23 3.06
CA CYS A 161 -1.26 -9.72 2.47
C CYS A 161 -1.08 -9.27 1.02
N GLY A 162 -2.16 -9.33 0.23
CA GLY A 162 -2.09 -8.99 -1.18
C GLY A 162 -3.37 -8.44 -1.79
N GLU A 163 -3.29 -8.22 -3.11
CA GLU A 163 -4.37 -7.70 -3.95
C GLU A 163 -5.60 -8.61 -3.97
N ASP A 164 -5.41 -9.91 -3.67
CA ASP A 164 -6.47 -10.89 -3.53
C ASP A 164 -7.39 -10.66 -2.31
N GLY A 165 -7.10 -9.66 -1.48
CA GLY A 165 -7.90 -9.32 -0.30
C GLY A 165 -7.75 -10.32 0.83
N THR A 166 -6.71 -11.15 0.81
CA THR A 166 -6.45 -12.17 1.83
C THR A 166 -5.24 -11.81 2.69
N VAL A 167 -5.31 -12.19 3.97
CA VAL A 167 -4.13 -12.34 4.81
C VAL A 167 -3.89 -13.82 5.05
N ARG A 168 -2.64 -14.25 4.86
CA ARG A 168 -2.22 -15.64 5.03
C ARG A 168 -1.22 -15.77 6.15
N LEU A 169 -1.31 -16.85 6.92
CA LEU A 169 -0.39 -17.18 8.00
C LEU A 169 0.46 -18.39 7.60
N PHE A 170 1.77 -18.20 7.49
CA PHE A 170 2.72 -19.27 7.18
C PHE A 170 3.44 -19.69 8.46
N ASP A 171 3.36 -20.98 8.79
CA ASP A 171 4.17 -21.62 9.83
C ASP A 171 5.20 -22.53 9.16
N LEU A 172 6.45 -22.09 9.14
CA LEU A 172 7.57 -22.76 8.48
C LEU A 172 7.87 -24.15 9.05
N ARG A 173 7.31 -24.51 10.21
CA ARG A 173 7.41 -25.86 10.78
C ARG A 173 6.43 -26.82 10.13
N LYS A 174 5.35 -26.31 9.53
CA LYS A 174 4.30 -27.10 8.86
C LYS A 174 4.44 -27.07 7.35
N ILE A 175 4.82 -25.91 6.81
CA ILE A 175 4.94 -25.70 5.36
C ILE A 175 6.31 -25.13 5.01
N SER A 176 7.03 -25.80 4.13
CA SER A 176 8.34 -25.35 3.65
C SER A 176 8.25 -24.64 2.30
N ASN A 177 7.33 -25.03 1.42
CA ASN A 177 7.08 -24.36 0.13
C ASN A 177 5.63 -24.59 -0.31
N CYS A 178 5.17 -23.78 -1.26
CA CYS A 178 3.89 -24.01 -1.92
C CYS A 178 3.89 -23.37 -3.31
N HIS A 179 3.74 -24.18 -4.35
CA HIS A 179 3.66 -23.70 -5.74
C HIS A 179 2.23 -23.70 -6.32
N LYS A 180 1.23 -23.93 -5.46
CA LYS A 180 -0.18 -24.00 -5.88
C LYS A 180 -0.74 -22.60 -6.07
N MET A 181 -1.09 -22.28 -7.32
CA MET A 181 -1.76 -21.03 -7.64
C MET A 181 -3.14 -20.94 -7.00
N CYS A 182 -3.48 -19.77 -6.45
CA CYS A 182 -4.73 -19.54 -5.74
C CYS A 182 -4.96 -20.56 -4.61
N CYS A 183 -3.90 -20.92 -3.87
CA CYS A 183 -4.02 -21.84 -2.76
C CYS A 183 -5.05 -21.30 -1.75
N LYS A 184 -5.99 -22.14 -1.31
CA LYS A 184 -7.00 -21.75 -0.30
C LYS A 184 -6.55 -22.03 1.12
N GLU A 185 -5.44 -22.76 1.28
CA GLU A 185 -4.87 -23.05 2.59
C GLU A 185 -4.20 -21.81 3.17
N ASN A 186 -4.07 -21.79 4.49
CA ASN A 186 -3.39 -20.75 5.27
C ASN A 186 -4.04 -19.36 5.24
N ILE A 187 -5.21 -19.19 4.61
CA ILE A 187 -5.97 -17.94 4.65
C ILE A 187 -6.61 -17.80 6.02
N VAL A 188 -6.32 -16.69 6.71
CA VAL A 188 -6.82 -16.39 8.06
C VAL A 188 -7.71 -15.15 8.11
N ILE A 189 -7.58 -14.22 7.16
CA ILE A 189 -8.44 -13.03 7.05
C ILE A 189 -8.84 -12.86 5.58
N MET A 190 -10.11 -12.52 5.35
CA MET A 190 -10.64 -12.12 4.05
C MET A 190 -11.32 -10.76 4.15
N SER A 191 -10.97 -9.86 3.22
CA SER A 191 -11.55 -8.53 3.08
C SER A 191 -12.27 -8.42 1.72
N PRO A 192 -13.35 -7.61 1.60
CA PRO A 192 -14.02 -7.39 0.31
C PRO A 192 -13.14 -6.71 -0.75
N SER A 193 -12.02 -6.13 -0.30
CA SER A 193 -11.09 -5.36 -1.11
C SER A 193 -9.65 -5.77 -0.82
N SER A 194 -8.75 -5.46 -1.75
CA SER A 194 -7.30 -5.65 -1.63
C SER A 194 -6.77 -5.13 -0.29
N ILE A 195 -5.89 -5.92 0.32
CA ILE A 195 -5.23 -5.60 1.58
C ILE A 195 -3.81 -5.16 1.27
N THR A 196 -3.50 -3.92 1.61
CA THR A 196 -2.32 -3.21 1.11
C THR A 196 -1.35 -2.83 2.22
N ALA A 197 -1.78 -2.88 3.48
CA ALA A 197 -0.92 -2.61 4.62
C ALA A 197 -1.29 -3.48 5.83
N MET A 198 -0.31 -3.82 6.67
CA MET A 198 -0.45 -4.57 7.90
C MET A 198 0.49 -4.07 8.99
N ALA A 199 0.04 -4.11 10.24
CA ALA A 199 0.90 -3.83 11.38
C ALA A 199 0.55 -4.74 12.55
N MET A 200 1.57 -5.22 13.25
CA MET A 200 1.43 -5.95 14.51
C MET A 200 1.51 -4.97 15.67
N SER A 201 0.65 -5.14 16.67
CA SER A 201 0.73 -4.32 17.88
C SER A 201 2.04 -4.61 18.63
N PRO A 202 2.82 -3.58 19.00
CA PRO A 202 4.13 -3.74 19.64
C PRO A 202 4.04 -4.14 21.12
N VAL A 203 2.90 -3.90 21.77
CA VAL A 203 2.67 -4.24 23.18
C VAL A 203 1.89 -5.54 23.29
N MET A 204 0.77 -5.63 22.57
CA MET A 204 -0.11 -6.79 22.57
C MET A 204 0.00 -7.53 21.25
N HIS A 205 1.02 -8.37 21.09
CA HIS A 205 1.33 -9.17 19.88
C HIS A 205 0.19 -10.09 19.37
N ASN A 206 -0.96 -10.08 20.03
CA ASN A 206 -2.18 -10.74 19.58
C ASN A 206 -2.96 -9.89 18.57
N TYR A 207 -2.83 -8.57 18.58
CA TYR A 207 -3.58 -7.71 17.66
C TYR A 207 -2.79 -7.43 16.38
N VAL A 208 -3.48 -7.58 15.24
CA VAL A 208 -2.99 -7.20 13.92
C VAL A 208 -3.96 -6.20 13.30
N ALA A 209 -3.44 -5.06 12.86
CA ALA A 209 -4.18 -4.07 12.08
C ALA A 209 -3.95 -4.31 10.59
N VAL A 210 -5.02 -4.18 9.80
CA VAL A 210 -5.03 -4.48 8.37
C VAL A 210 -5.68 -3.31 7.64
N GLY A 211 -4.91 -2.65 6.77
CA GLY A 211 -5.35 -1.56 5.91
C GLY A 211 -5.83 -2.09 4.56
N SER A 212 -7.03 -1.69 4.15
CA SER A 212 -7.65 -2.14 2.91
C SER A 212 -7.82 -1.01 1.88
N SER A 213 -8.00 -1.39 0.62
CA SER A 213 -8.26 -0.46 -0.49
C SER A 213 -9.65 0.20 -0.43
N ASP A 214 -10.52 -0.21 0.50
CA ASP A 214 -11.85 0.37 0.75
C ASP A 214 -11.86 1.45 1.83
N SER A 215 -10.69 2.01 2.17
CA SER A 215 -10.48 3.02 3.22
C SER A 215 -10.62 2.56 4.66
N HIS A 216 -10.95 1.29 4.88
CA HIS A 216 -11.13 0.77 6.21
C HIS A 216 -9.83 0.16 6.73
N ILE A 217 -9.53 0.46 7.99
CA ILE A 217 -8.57 -0.27 8.80
C ILE A 217 -9.36 -1.24 9.67
N ARG A 218 -8.93 -2.50 9.73
CA ARG A 218 -9.57 -3.55 10.50
C ARG A 218 -8.56 -4.15 11.46
N ILE A 219 -8.90 -4.21 12.74
CA ILE A 219 -8.07 -4.82 13.78
C ILE A 219 -8.64 -6.20 14.09
N TYR A 220 -7.79 -7.22 14.01
CA TYR A 220 -8.12 -8.60 14.34
C TYR A 220 -7.32 -9.07 15.55
N ASP A 221 -7.93 -9.92 16.37
CA ASP A 221 -7.21 -10.66 17.40
C ASP A 221 -6.80 -12.03 16.85
N ARG A 222 -5.49 -12.23 16.74
CA ARG A 222 -4.84 -13.44 16.22
C ARG A 222 -5.24 -14.70 16.96
N ARG A 223 -5.61 -14.62 18.24
CA ARG A 223 -6.02 -15.77 19.04
C ARG A 223 -7.35 -16.36 18.58
N PHE A 224 -8.16 -15.56 17.88
CA PHE A 224 -9.44 -15.96 17.32
C PHE A 224 -9.39 -16.16 15.80
N LEU A 225 -8.22 -16.00 15.17
CA LEU A 225 -8.05 -16.29 13.75
C LEU A 225 -8.08 -17.80 13.54
N THR A 226 -8.96 -18.23 12.64
CA THR A 226 -9.05 -19.61 12.18
C THR A 226 -8.78 -19.66 10.68
N TYR A 227 -8.29 -20.80 10.20
CA TYR A 227 -8.19 -21.01 8.76
C TYR A 227 -9.59 -21.02 8.16
N ILE A 228 -9.79 -20.27 7.09
CA ILE A 228 -11.09 -20.18 6.43
C ILE A 228 -11.35 -21.48 5.66
N ASP A 229 -12.39 -22.19 6.09
CA ASP A 229 -12.88 -23.39 5.40
C ASP A 229 -13.91 -23.01 4.34
N PHE A 230 -13.54 -23.21 3.07
CA PHE A 230 -14.41 -22.93 1.92
C PHE A 230 -15.42 -24.07 1.63
N THR A 231 -15.38 -25.17 2.36
CA THR A 231 -16.26 -26.33 2.19
C THR A 231 -17.44 -26.32 3.16
N ALA A 232 -17.32 -25.61 4.28
CA ALA A 232 -18.39 -25.46 5.25
C ALA A 232 -19.49 -24.52 4.72
N THR A 233 -20.75 -24.94 4.83
CA THR A 233 -21.94 -24.19 4.38
C THR A 233 -22.35 -23.04 5.32
N GLY A 234 -21.50 -22.68 6.29
CA GLY A 234 -21.72 -21.61 7.27
C GLY A 234 -20.57 -20.61 7.31
N GLU A 235 -20.87 -19.35 7.61
CA GLU A 235 -19.91 -18.24 7.68
C GLU A 235 -18.91 -18.44 8.84
N GLN A 236 -17.71 -18.93 8.53
CA GLN A 236 -16.59 -19.02 9.49
C GLN A 236 -15.48 -17.99 9.22
N ASN A 237 -15.84 -16.80 8.74
CA ASN A 237 -14.87 -15.72 8.60
C ASN A 237 -14.68 -15.07 9.97
N THR A 238 -13.44 -15.01 10.48
CA THR A 238 -13.14 -14.25 11.70
C THR A 238 -13.51 -12.79 11.48
N LEU A 239 -14.34 -12.23 12.36
CA LEU A 239 -14.72 -10.82 12.31
C LEU A 239 -13.63 -9.93 12.92
N PRO A 240 -13.45 -8.70 12.41
CA PRO A 240 -12.56 -7.75 13.05
C PRO A 240 -13.14 -7.33 14.40
N VAL A 241 -12.26 -7.13 15.38
CA VAL A 241 -12.59 -6.63 16.72
C VAL A 241 -12.99 -5.15 16.66
N LYS A 242 -12.29 -4.37 15.82
CA LYS A 242 -12.59 -2.96 15.56
C LYS A 242 -12.33 -2.63 14.09
N ALA A 243 -13.06 -1.65 13.57
CA ALA A 243 -12.79 -1.06 12.27
C ALA A 243 -12.81 0.47 12.35
N PHE A 244 -11.93 1.13 11.60
CA PHE A 244 -11.84 2.58 11.52
C PHE A 244 -11.85 3.01 10.05
N THR A 245 -12.38 4.19 9.76
CA THR A 245 -12.35 4.80 8.42
C THR A 245 -12.26 6.31 8.59
N ILE A 246 -11.95 7.02 7.50
CA ILE A 246 -12.04 8.48 7.47
C ILE A 246 -13.44 8.95 7.03
N PRO A 247 -13.87 10.15 7.47
CA PRO A 247 -14.97 10.87 6.83
C PRO A 247 -14.64 11.09 5.36
N SER A 248 -15.39 10.45 4.47
CA SER A 248 -15.35 10.78 3.06
C SER A 248 -16.75 11.15 2.62
N LEU A 249 -16.97 12.45 2.37
CA LEU A 249 -18.15 12.97 1.66
C LEU A 249 -18.18 12.45 0.22
N GLU A 250 -17.02 12.06 -0.32
CA GLU A 250 -16.89 11.46 -1.63
C GLU A 250 -17.31 9.98 -1.57
N LYS A 251 -18.10 9.53 -2.55
CA LYS A 251 -18.49 8.11 -2.73
C LYS A 251 -17.31 7.19 -3.10
N ARG A 252 -16.07 7.66 -2.95
CA ARG A 252 -14.86 7.02 -3.46
C ARG A 252 -13.99 6.51 -2.32
N PRO A 253 -13.51 5.26 -2.39
CA PRO A 253 -12.54 4.76 -1.44
C PRO A 253 -11.12 5.24 -1.77
N PHE A 254 -10.41 5.69 -0.74
CA PHE A 254 -8.96 5.90 -0.67
C PHE A 254 -8.29 4.63 -0.15
N ARG A 255 -7.24 4.17 -0.82
CA ARG A 255 -6.50 2.97 -0.40
C ARG A 255 -5.57 3.31 0.76
N VAL A 256 -5.49 2.42 1.74
CA VAL A 256 -4.50 2.53 2.81
C VAL A 256 -3.12 2.11 2.28
N THR A 257 -2.10 2.94 2.44
CA THR A 257 -0.73 2.67 1.95
C THR A 257 0.27 2.31 3.04
N SER A 258 -0.05 2.63 4.30
CA SER A 258 0.74 2.26 5.47
C SER A 258 -0.13 2.33 6.71
N VAL A 259 0.12 1.41 7.64
CA VAL A 259 -0.49 1.36 8.97
C VAL A 259 0.65 1.18 9.97
N SER A 260 0.64 1.94 11.07
CA SER A 260 1.66 1.83 12.12
C SER A 260 1.03 2.02 13.49
N TYR A 261 1.40 1.18 14.44
CA TYR A 261 1.01 1.35 15.84
C TYR A 261 1.94 2.33 16.54
N SER A 262 1.37 3.15 17.43
CA SER A 262 2.16 3.88 18.41
C SER A 262 2.89 2.90 19.35
N ARG A 263 3.95 3.37 19.99
CA ARG A 263 4.81 2.55 20.86
C ARG A 263 4.05 1.88 22.01
N ASP A 264 3.06 2.56 22.57
CA ASP A 264 2.15 2.08 23.61
C ASP A 264 1.00 1.19 23.06
N GLY A 265 0.85 1.13 21.74
CA GLY A 265 -0.21 0.38 21.07
C GLY A 265 -1.60 1.01 21.20
N GLY A 266 -1.72 2.24 21.72
CA GLY A 266 -3.00 2.91 21.93
C GLY A 266 -3.53 3.66 20.70
N GLN A 267 -2.67 3.97 19.74
CA GLN A 267 -3.02 4.76 18.54
C GLN A 267 -2.53 4.09 17.26
N LEU A 268 -3.23 4.39 16.16
CA LEU A 268 -2.86 3.97 14.81
C LEU A 268 -2.59 5.18 13.94
N LEU A 269 -1.40 5.24 13.36
CA LEU A 269 -1.07 6.16 12.28
C LEU A 269 -1.34 5.46 10.94
N VAL A 270 -2.08 6.12 10.06
CA VAL A 270 -2.47 5.56 8.78
C VAL A 270 -2.24 6.56 7.66
N SER A 271 -1.64 6.10 6.57
CA SER A 271 -1.42 6.88 5.35
C SER A 271 -2.38 6.44 4.26
N TYR A 272 -3.11 7.38 3.64
CA TYR A 272 -4.04 7.10 2.56
C TYR A 272 -3.54 7.59 1.20
N SER A 273 -3.77 6.79 0.17
CA SER A 273 -3.49 7.16 -1.22
C SER A 273 -4.46 8.24 -1.68
N SER A 274 -3.94 9.23 -2.38
CA SER A 274 -4.64 10.41 -2.88
C SER A 274 -5.30 11.26 -1.78
N ASP A 275 -4.87 11.09 -0.53
CA ASP A 275 -5.34 11.84 0.62
C ASP A 275 -4.20 11.99 1.66
N HIS A 276 -4.54 12.32 2.90
CA HIS A 276 -3.63 12.67 3.97
C HIS A 276 -3.31 11.51 4.94
N LEU A 277 -2.53 11.83 5.97
CA LEU A 277 -2.27 10.92 7.09
C LEU A 277 -3.24 11.22 8.22
N TYR A 278 -3.66 10.18 8.92
CA TYR A 278 -4.61 10.29 10.01
C TYR A 278 -4.12 9.49 11.22
N LEU A 279 -4.37 10.04 12.41
CA LEU A 279 -4.09 9.41 13.69
C LEU A 279 -5.40 8.99 14.34
N PHE A 280 -5.54 7.70 14.60
CA PHE A 280 -6.72 7.11 15.21
C PHE A 280 -6.45 6.69 16.65
N ASP A 281 -7.43 6.92 17.53
CA ASP A 281 -7.45 6.39 18.89
C ASP A 281 -8.10 5.00 18.89
N ILE A 282 -7.32 3.98 19.24
CA ILE A 282 -7.80 2.59 19.26
C ILE A 282 -8.70 2.34 20.47
N SER A 283 -8.61 3.14 21.53
CA SER A 283 -9.43 2.97 22.73
C SER A 283 -10.91 3.25 22.46
N ARG A 284 -11.20 4.17 21.53
CA ARG A 284 -12.55 4.57 21.12
C ARG A 284 -13.28 3.47 20.36
N GLU A 285 -14.60 3.54 20.33
CA GLU A 285 -15.41 2.66 19.49
C GLU A 285 -15.23 3.04 18.02
N GLY A 286 -15.11 2.03 17.17
CA GLY A 286 -14.92 2.20 15.74
C GLY A 286 -16.25 2.22 14.98
N VAL A 287 -16.17 2.04 13.67
CA VAL A 287 -17.32 1.77 12.81
C VAL A 287 -17.87 0.38 13.10
N ASP A 288 -19.18 0.22 13.01
CA ASP A 288 -19.84 -1.09 13.09
C ASP A 288 -19.25 -2.05 12.05
N VAL A 289 -18.77 -3.19 12.54
CA VAL A 289 -18.11 -4.24 11.77
C VAL A 289 -19.09 -5.16 11.06
N THR A 290 -20.35 -5.20 11.48
CA THR A 290 -21.37 -6.12 10.94
C THR A 290 -21.74 -5.85 9.46
N PRO A 291 -21.93 -4.59 8.99
CA PRO A 291 -22.34 -4.31 7.60
C PRO A 291 -21.17 -4.40 6.61
N LEU A 292 -19.93 -4.39 7.10
CA LEU A 292 -18.73 -4.54 6.28
C LEU A 292 -18.67 -5.92 5.61
N ASN A 293 -19.34 -6.92 6.19
CA ASN A 293 -19.45 -8.27 5.65
C ASN A 293 -20.53 -8.39 4.55
N ASP A 294 -21.61 -7.61 4.61
CA ASP A 294 -22.67 -7.63 3.58
C ASP A 294 -22.19 -7.12 2.21
N LYS A 295 -21.14 -6.28 2.19
CA LYS A 295 -20.47 -5.89 0.94
C LYS A 295 -19.67 -7.04 0.32
N ILE A 296 -19.17 -8.00 1.11
CA ILE A 296 -18.57 -9.25 0.59
C ILE A 296 -19.64 -10.04 -0.18
N LYS A 297 -20.87 -10.09 0.35
CA LYS A 297 -22.02 -10.78 -0.27
C LYS A 297 -22.55 -10.11 -1.54
N ARG A 298 -22.56 -8.77 -1.61
CA ARG A 298 -23.12 -8.02 -2.75
C ARG A 298 -22.23 -7.98 -4.00
N LYS A 299 -20.95 -8.37 -3.91
CA LYS A 299 -20.04 -8.37 -5.06
C LYS A 299 -20.40 -9.46 -6.10
N THR A 300 -21.26 -10.42 -5.75
CA THR A 300 -21.80 -11.43 -6.67
C THR A 300 -23.06 -10.99 -7.42
N ASN A 301 -23.73 -9.89 -7.03
CA ASN A 301 -25.04 -9.48 -7.59
C ASN A 301 -25.09 -8.06 -8.18
N LYS A 302 -23.94 -7.42 -8.47
CA LYS A 302 -23.90 -6.03 -8.97
C LYS A 302 -23.97 -5.97 -10.50
N GLU A 303 -25.10 -6.38 -11.09
CA GLU A 303 -25.33 -6.26 -12.54
C GLU A 303 -25.94 -4.92 -13.00
N ASN A 304 -26.45 -4.07 -12.10
CA ASN A 304 -27.18 -2.84 -12.50
C ASN A 304 -26.81 -1.59 -11.68
N ALA A 305 -25.54 -1.19 -11.66
CA ALA A 305 -25.15 0.14 -11.20
C ALA A 305 -24.55 0.93 -12.36
N ASP A 306 -24.93 2.21 -12.50
CA ASP A 306 -24.34 3.11 -13.49
C ASP A 306 -22.81 3.03 -13.42
N PRO A 307 -22.11 2.91 -14.56
CA PRO A 307 -20.65 2.84 -14.56
C PRO A 307 -20.11 4.13 -13.93
N PRO A 308 -19.17 4.04 -12.98
CA PRO A 308 -18.61 5.22 -12.33
C PRO A 308 -18.04 6.19 -13.37
N PRO A 309 -18.04 7.51 -13.09
CA PRO A 309 -17.48 8.50 -14.00
C PRO A 309 -16.04 8.12 -14.34
N VAL A 310 -15.73 8.16 -15.64
CA VAL A 310 -14.42 7.76 -16.15
C VAL A 310 -13.41 8.81 -15.74
N ARG A 311 -12.47 8.40 -14.88
CA ARG A 311 -11.29 9.20 -14.55
C ARG A 311 -10.52 9.50 -15.83
N ARG A 312 -9.93 10.70 -15.90
CA ARG A 312 -9.01 11.05 -16.98
C ARG A 312 -7.89 10.02 -16.94
N LEU A 313 -7.72 9.24 -18.00
CA LEU A 313 -6.54 8.38 -18.05
C LEU A 313 -5.33 9.30 -18.16
N ARG A 314 -4.17 8.86 -17.70
CA ARG A 314 -2.87 9.45 -18.04
C ARG A 314 -1.98 8.31 -18.49
N LEU A 315 -1.49 8.41 -19.72
CA LEU A 315 -0.52 7.47 -20.25
C LEU A 315 0.76 7.61 -19.41
N ARG A 316 1.29 6.48 -18.90
CA ARG A 316 2.63 6.43 -18.33
C ARG A 316 3.65 6.71 -19.44
N GLY A 317 3.88 7.99 -19.71
CA GLY A 317 5.13 8.44 -20.29
C GLY A 317 6.21 8.19 -19.26
N ASP A 318 7.27 7.51 -19.69
CA ASP A 318 8.60 7.61 -19.09
C ASP A 318 8.69 7.73 -17.55
N TRP A 319 8.83 6.56 -16.90
CA TRP A 319 9.56 6.31 -15.64
C TRP A 319 9.24 7.18 -14.42
N SER A 320 8.37 6.71 -13.51
CA SER A 320 8.31 7.23 -12.13
C SER A 320 7.67 6.30 -11.11
N ASP A 321 7.73 4.97 -11.33
CA ASP A 321 7.29 3.98 -10.35
C ASP A 321 8.31 2.86 -10.12
N THR A 322 9.31 2.73 -11.01
CA THR A 322 10.34 1.69 -10.94
C THR A 322 11.76 2.17 -11.29
N GLY A 323 11.94 3.49 -11.51
CA GLY A 323 13.23 4.08 -11.89
C GLY A 323 13.71 3.65 -13.28
N PRO A 324 14.60 4.43 -13.94
CA PRO A 324 14.95 4.31 -15.37
C PRO A 324 15.45 2.94 -15.89
N ASP A 325 15.70 1.94 -15.03
CA ASP A 325 16.30 0.65 -15.42
C ASP A 325 15.46 -0.60 -15.12
N ALA A 326 14.29 -0.48 -14.49
CA ALA A 326 13.53 -1.64 -13.98
C ALA A 326 12.71 -2.42 -15.02
N ARG A 327 13.37 -2.90 -16.09
CA ARG A 327 12.80 -3.94 -16.95
C ARG A 327 13.14 -5.33 -16.42
N PRO A 328 12.18 -6.28 -16.38
CA PRO A 328 12.51 -7.69 -16.30
C PRO A 328 13.27 -8.12 -17.57
N GLU A 329 14.37 -8.87 -17.42
CA GLU A 329 15.24 -9.34 -18.53
C GLU A 329 14.52 -10.14 -19.63
N ARG A 330 13.28 -10.57 -19.41
CA ARG A 330 12.52 -11.44 -20.32
C ARG A 330 12.03 -10.78 -21.62
N GLU A 331 12.34 -9.50 -21.85
CA GLU A 331 12.00 -8.77 -23.08
C GLU A 331 13.23 -8.26 -23.86
N VAL A 332 14.45 -8.71 -23.51
CA VAL A 332 15.63 -8.51 -24.37
C VAL A 332 15.64 -9.64 -25.41
N PRO A 333 15.54 -9.36 -26.72
CA PRO A 333 15.77 -10.39 -27.71
C PRO A 333 17.21 -10.88 -27.58
N GLU A 334 17.38 -12.18 -27.31
CA GLU A 334 18.67 -12.86 -27.41
C GLU A 334 19.15 -12.77 -28.86
N SER A 335 20.07 -11.86 -29.13
CA SER A 335 21.14 -12.02 -30.12
C SER A 335 22.05 -10.81 -30.03
N GLY A 336 23.28 -11.06 -29.58
CA GLY A 336 24.35 -10.09 -29.67
C GLY A 336 24.71 -9.87 -31.14
N GLU A 337 24.59 -8.63 -31.58
CA GLU A 337 25.43 -8.06 -32.62
C GLU A 337 25.38 -6.53 -32.48
N ALA A 338 26.53 -5.94 -32.13
CA ALA A 338 26.68 -4.51 -32.10
C ALA A 338 26.56 -3.96 -33.52
N SER A 339 25.53 -3.16 -33.80
CA SER A 339 25.55 -2.24 -34.93
C SER A 339 24.96 -0.88 -34.55
N THR A 340 25.69 0.13 -34.98
CA THR A 340 25.49 1.56 -34.81
C THR A 340 24.11 2.04 -35.27
N GLY A 341 23.47 2.85 -34.43
CA GLY A 341 22.56 3.91 -34.87
C GLY A 341 21.08 3.56 -34.99
N GLN A 342 20.37 3.47 -33.86
CA GLN A 342 18.97 3.93 -33.75
C GLN A 342 18.72 4.50 -32.36
N VAL A 343 18.84 5.83 -32.23
CA VAL A 343 18.15 6.59 -31.18
C VAL A 343 16.66 6.34 -31.39
N ARG A 344 16.02 5.55 -30.52
CA ARG A 344 14.55 5.41 -30.55
C ARG A 344 13.92 6.75 -30.14
N PRO A 345 12.85 7.19 -30.82
CA PRO A 345 12.33 8.55 -30.65
C PRO A 345 11.75 8.71 -29.24
N ILE A 346 12.18 9.78 -28.57
CA ILE A 346 11.49 10.34 -27.41
C ILE A 346 10.10 10.72 -27.92
N LEU A 347 9.07 9.94 -27.56
CA LEU A 347 7.68 10.34 -27.80
C LEU A 347 7.47 11.66 -27.07
N GLN A 348 7.42 12.78 -27.80
CA GLN A 348 7.18 14.09 -27.22
C GLN A 348 5.95 14.02 -26.31
N ALA A 349 6.05 14.58 -25.10
CA ALA A 349 4.97 14.65 -24.11
C ALA A 349 3.62 15.13 -24.71
N THR A 350 3.68 15.92 -25.79
CA THR A 350 2.54 16.38 -26.58
C THR A 350 1.77 15.24 -27.28
N MET A 351 2.43 14.22 -27.83
CA MET A 351 1.75 13.06 -28.44
C MET A 351 1.09 12.17 -27.37
N MET A 352 1.74 11.97 -26.23
CA MET A 352 1.18 11.19 -25.12
C MET A 352 -0.02 11.89 -24.47
N SER A 353 0.03 13.22 -24.33
CA SER A 353 -1.12 14.03 -23.90
C SER A 353 -2.30 13.91 -24.88
N ARG A 354 -2.02 13.93 -26.19
CA ARG A 354 -3.06 13.77 -27.22
C ARG A 354 -3.68 12.37 -27.22
N MET A 355 -2.87 11.31 -27.11
CA MET A 355 -3.39 9.93 -27.00
C MET A 355 -4.25 9.76 -25.74
N THR A 356 -3.78 10.32 -24.63
CA THR A 356 -4.48 10.33 -23.34
C THR A 356 -5.86 11.00 -23.43
N GLU A 357 -5.93 12.16 -24.09
CA GLU A 357 -7.17 12.91 -24.27
C GLU A 357 -8.15 12.18 -25.20
N VAL A 358 -7.65 11.60 -26.30
CA VAL A 358 -8.47 10.78 -27.23
C VAL A 358 -9.06 9.58 -26.53
N ILE A 359 -8.28 8.84 -25.72
CA ILE A 359 -8.77 7.65 -25.00
C ILE A 359 -9.74 8.06 -23.87
N SER A 360 -9.46 9.15 -23.16
CA SER A 360 -10.38 9.66 -22.13
C SER A 360 -11.73 10.06 -22.74
N ARG A 361 -11.74 10.68 -23.93
CA ARG A 361 -12.97 10.96 -24.70
C ARG A 361 -13.65 9.68 -25.22
N MET A 362 -12.88 8.68 -25.66
CA MET A 362 -13.43 7.41 -26.12
C MET A 362 -14.04 6.57 -24.99
N LEU A 363 -13.44 6.57 -23.80
CA LEU A 363 -13.99 5.90 -22.63
C LEU A 363 -15.13 6.70 -22.00
N ALA A 364 -15.24 8.00 -22.29
CA ALA A 364 -16.42 8.78 -21.94
C ALA A 364 -17.71 8.30 -22.66
N ASP A 365 -17.58 7.60 -23.80
CA ASP A 365 -18.71 7.07 -24.59
C ASP A 365 -19.29 5.75 -24.00
N PRO A 366 -20.58 5.73 -23.61
CA PRO A 366 -21.25 4.56 -23.05
C PRO A 366 -21.25 3.32 -23.97
N ARG A 367 -21.30 3.49 -25.30
CA ARG A 367 -21.32 2.37 -26.26
C ARG A 367 -19.99 1.62 -26.28
N THR A 368 -18.89 2.36 -26.20
CA THR A 368 -17.53 1.79 -26.12
C THR A 368 -17.34 1.01 -24.81
N ARG A 369 -17.99 1.41 -23.70
CA ARG A 369 -17.95 0.70 -22.40
C ARG A 369 -18.70 -0.62 -22.40
N ALA A 370 -19.92 -0.64 -22.92
CA ALA A 370 -20.74 -1.87 -22.96
C ALA A 370 -20.02 -3.00 -23.71
N ASN A 371 -19.32 -2.65 -24.79
CA ASN A 371 -18.58 -3.59 -25.62
C ASN A 371 -17.27 -4.10 -25.00
N LEU A 372 -16.58 -3.29 -24.18
CA LEU A 372 -15.40 -3.72 -23.42
C LEU A 372 -15.77 -4.66 -22.27
N ASN A 373 -16.91 -4.42 -21.60
CA ASN A 373 -17.42 -5.32 -20.55
C ASN A 373 -17.80 -6.70 -21.11
N LEU A 374 -18.39 -6.76 -22.31
CA LEU A 374 -18.75 -8.01 -22.98
C LEU A 374 -17.53 -8.92 -23.26
N LEU A 375 -16.38 -8.34 -23.58
CA LEU A 375 -15.12 -9.06 -23.80
C LEU A 375 -14.55 -9.69 -22.52
N SER A 376 -14.78 -9.07 -21.35
CA SER A 376 -14.35 -9.62 -20.06
C SER A 376 -15.10 -10.91 -19.71
N HIS A 377 -16.38 -11.01 -20.09
CA HIS A 377 -17.19 -12.21 -19.91
C HIS A 377 -16.85 -13.32 -20.93
N LEU A 378 -16.52 -12.97 -22.18
CA LEU A 378 -16.13 -13.95 -23.20
C LEU A 378 -14.73 -14.54 -22.96
N GLY A 379 -13.84 -13.81 -22.29
CA GLY A 379 -12.51 -14.31 -21.90
C GLY A 379 -12.52 -15.35 -20.77
N GLN A 380 -13.60 -15.43 -19.99
CA GLN A 380 -13.76 -16.43 -18.91
C GLN A 380 -14.34 -17.77 -19.40
N GLN A 381 -14.88 -17.84 -20.62
CA GLN A 381 -15.45 -19.06 -21.20
C GLN A 381 -14.51 -19.82 -22.15
N ALA A 382 -13.28 -19.36 -22.34
CA ALA A 382 -12.28 -20.09 -23.12
C ALA A 382 -11.58 -21.16 -22.26
N ASN A 383 -12.33 -22.19 -21.84
CA ASN A 383 -11.79 -23.43 -21.30
C ASN A 383 -12.63 -24.61 -21.83
N PRO A 384 -12.25 -25.26 -22.94
CA PRO A 384 -13.05 -26.33 -23.52
C PRO A 384 -12.58 -27.66 -22.92
N THR A 385 -13.07 -28.02 -21.73
CA THR A 385 -12.90 -29.39 -21.20
C THR A 385 -14.01 -29.87 -20.26
N LEU A 386 -15.12 -29.13 -20.10
CA LEU A 386 -16.22 -29.53 -19.19
C LEU A 386 -17.61 -29.49 -19.82
N ALA A 387 -17.72 -29.28 -21.13
CA ALA A 387 -19.01 -29.10 -21.82
C ALA A 387 -19.56 -30.37 -22.50
N GLU A 388 -18.92 -31.54 -22.35
CA GLU A 388 -19.35 -32.79 -22.99
C GLU A 388 -19.98 -33.83 -22.04
N GLU A 389 -19.91 -33.64 -20.71
CA GLU A 389 -20.51 -34.61 -19.76
C GLU A 389 -21.92 -34.24 -19.26
N GLN A 390 -22.53 -33.14 -19.75
CA GLN A 390 -23.91 -32.76 -19.37
C GLN A 390 -24.93 -32.87 -20.51
N ARG A 391 -24.59 -33.53 -21.62
CA ARG A 391 -25.53 -33.76 -22.76
C ARG A 391 -26.14 -35.16 -22.82
N GLN A 392 -26.09 -35.93 -21.74
CA GLN A 392 -26.81 -37.20 -21.63
C GLN A 392 -27.52 -37.31 -20.27
N GLN A 393 -28.57 -36.52 -20.09
CA GLN A 393 -29.69 -36.80 -19.18
C GLN A 393 -30.68 -35.63 -19.24
N GLN A 394 -31.57 -35.65 -20.24
CA GLN A 394 -32.93 -35.12 -20.16
C GLN A 394 -33.61 -35.28 -21.53
N GLU A 395 -34.09 -36.50 -21.79
CA GLU A 395 -35.24 -36.72 -22.66
C GLU A 395 -36.40 -37.17 -21.75
N ALA A 396 -37.42 -36.32 -21.63
CA ALA A 396 -38.83 -36.68 -21.42
C ALA A 396 -39.69 -35.40 -21.33
N GLU A 397 -40.47 -35.17 -22.39
CA GLU A 397 -41.55 -34.19 -22.61
C GLU A 397 -42.84 -34.45 -21.75
N PRO A 398 -43.98 -33.72 -21.90
CA PRO A 398 -44.19 -32.27 -22.15
C PRO A 398 -45.43 -31.67 -21.38
N GLY A 399 -45.66 -30.35 -21.54
CA GLY A 399 -47.00 -29.81 -21.80
C GLY A 399 -47.57 -28.69 -20.89
N GLY A 400 -47.98 -27.57 -21.50
CA GLY A 400 -49.24 -26.90 -21.14
C GLY A 400 -49.25 -25.38 -20.79
N ALA A 401 -49.27 -24.54 -21.82
CA ALA A 401 -50.05 -23.29 -22.01
C ALA A 401 -50.11 -22.15 -20.92
N GLY A 402 -49.76 -20.92 -21.34
CA GLY A 402 -50.20 -19.64 -20.70
C GLY A 402 -51.57 -19.15 -21.23
N PRO A 403 -51.88 -17.83 -21.31
CA PRO A 403 -51.18 -16.65 -20.78
C PRO A 403 -52.12 -15.50 -20.25
N SER A 404 -51.54 -14.29 -20.13
CA SER A 404 -52.16 -12.93 -20.02
C SER A 404 -52.75 -12.52 -18.66
N GLY A 405 -52.69 -11.27 -18.19
CA GLY A 405 -52.13 -10.02 -18.70
C GLY A 405 -52.86 -8.81 -18.06
N ALA A 406 -52.11 -7.74 -17.76
CA ALA A 406 -52.51 -6.32 -17.61
C ALA A 406 -52.86 -5.68 -16.23
N VAL A 407 -51.91 -4.86 -15.71
CA VAL A 407 -51.88 -3.39 -15.37
C VAL A 407 -53.04 -2.69 -14.55
N PRO A 408 -52.93 -1.42 -14.05
CA PRO A 408 -52.46 -0.97 -12.70
C PRO A 408 -53.39 -0.01 -11.87
N HIS A 409 -53.03 0.19 -10.57
CA HIS A 409 -53.17 1.38 -9.64
C HIS A 409 -54.52 2.17 -9.51
N PRO A 410 -54.77 3.12 -8.56
CA PRO A 410 -53.95 3.76 -7.49
C PRO A 410 -54.65 4.02 -6.09
N ASN A 411 -53.91 4.73 -5.20
CA ASN A 411 -54.32 5.69 -4.14
C ASN A 411 -54.86 5.27 -2.75
N GLY A 412 -54.39 5.98 -1.69
CA GLY A 412 -55.21 6.25 -0.49
C GLY A 412 -54.54 6.50 0.89
N SER A 413 -54.04 7.72 1.12
CA SER A 413 -54.03 8.56 2.35
C SER A 413 -53.77 8.06 3.81
N LYS A 414 -52.83 8.76 4.47
CA LYS A 414 -52.85 9.50 5.77
C LYS A 414 -53.59 8.94 7.01
N ASN A 415 -52.90 8.89 8.15
CA ASN A 415 -53.24 9.73 9.33
C ASN A 415 -52.17 9.72 10.44
N SER A 416 -52.07 10.87 11.11
CA SER A 416 -51.20 11.28 12.20
C SER A 416 -51.74 10.91 13.60
N ARG A 417 -50.88 10.98 14.63
CA ARG A 417 -51.15 11.61 15.94
C ARG A 417 -49.93 11.67 16.85
N ASP A 418 -49.90 12.76 17.61
CA ASP A 418 -48.86 13.34 18.46
C ASP A 418 -48.64 12.62 19.80
N HIS A 419 -47.50 12.89 20.49
CA HIS A 419 -47.49 13.36 21.89
C HIS A 419 -46.09 13.80 22.38
N ASP A 420 -46.13 14.79 23.27
CA ASP A 420 -45.09 15.67 23.82
C ASP A 420 -44.10 15.07 24.84
N SER A 421 -42.98 15.80 24.98
CA SER A 421 -41.87 15.85 25.98
C SER A 421 -42.33 16.09 27.46
N PRO A 422 -41.50 16.27 28.54
CA PRO A 422 -40.08 16.74 28.59
C PRO A 422 -39.13 16.33 29.76
N SER A 423 -37.89 16.85 29.65
CA SER A 423 -36.93 17.36 30.67
C SER A 423 -36.19 16.40 31.63
N TYR A 424 -34.85 16.54 31.72
CA TYR A 424 -34.12 17.06 32.88
C TYR A 424 -32.68 17.44 32.48
N SER A 425 -32.23 18.58 33.01
CA SER A 425 -30.91 19.21 32.90
C SER A 425 -29.88 18.57 33.84
N ASP A 426 -28.60 18.59 33.48
CA ASP A 426 -27.52 18.98 34.40
C ASP A 426 -26.26 19.41 33.61
N GLU A 427 -25.68 20.51 34.06
CA GLU A 427 -24.48 21.17 33.55
C GLU A 427 -23.23 20.59 34.22
N GLU A 428 -22.18 20.28 33.45
CA GLU A 428 -20.79 20.43 33.92
C GLU A 428 -19.91 20.96 32.78
N GLU A 429 -19.25 22.07 33.08
CA GLU A 429 -18.36 22.82 32.20
C GLU A 429 -16.95 22.19 32.07
N ASP A 430 -16.35 22.52 30.92
CA ASP A 430 -14.93 22.80 30.70
C ASP A 430 -13.92 21.68 30.36
N LYS A 431 -13.96 21.25 29.09
CA LYS A 431 -12.80 20.73 28.31
C LYS A 431 -12.75 21.35 26.90
N SER A 432 -13.03 22.65 26.78
CA SER A 432 -13.27 23.32 25.49
C SER A 432 -12.04 23.93 24.80
N SER A 433 -10.82 23.40 25.00
CA SER A 433 -9.60 23.97 24.39
C SER A 433 -8.73 23.01 23.57
N LEU A 434 -9.27 21.86 23.13
CA LEU A 434 -8.57 20.90 22.25
C LEU A 434 -9.16 20.74 20.85
N GLN A 435 -10.11 21.59 20.47
CA GLN A 435 -10.78 21.50 19.16
C GLN A 435 -10.36 22.68 18.28
N VAL A 436 -9.16 22.60 17.72
CA VAL A 436 -8.77 23.48 16.61
C VAL A 436 -9.28 22.84 15.31
N ALA A 437 -10.43 23.33 14.87
CA ALA A 437 -10.96 23.38 13.50
C ALA A 437 -10.93 22.09 12.64
N LEU A 438 -11.86 21.17 12.91
CA LEU A 438 -12.50 20.41 11.82
C LEU A 438 -13.55 21.34 11.18
N GLN A 439 -13.41 21.64 9.89
CA GLN A 439 -14.32 22.53 9.17
C GLN A 439 -15.75 21.99 9.16
N GLU A 440 -16.71 22.92 9.26
CA GLU A 440 -18.15 22.67 9.35
C GLU A 440 -18.66 21.78 8.21
N GLY A 441 -19.22 20.60 8.57
CA GLY A 441 -19.93 19.70 7.65
C GLY A 441 -19.47 18.24 7.64
N GLU A 442 -18.39 17.88 8.34
CA GLU A 442 -17.93 16.49 8.45
C GLU A 442 -18.64 15.73 9.57
N ALA A 443 -18.97 14.45 9.34
CA ALA A 443 -19.36 13.55 10.43
C ALA A 443 -18.21 13.51 11.44
N ASN A 444 -18.46 13.96 12.68
CA ASN A 444 -17.46 13.97 13.73
C ASN A 444 -17.19 12.52 14.17
N TYR A 445 -16.03 11.99 13.82
CA TYR A 445 -15.60 10.68 14.29
C TYR A 445 -14.77 10.86 15.55
N ASP A 446 -15.34 10.52 16.71
CA ASP A 446 -14.70 10.67 18.02
C ASP A 446 -13.36 9.89 18.16
N TYR A 447 -13.14 8.91 17.29
CA TYR A 447 -11.90 8.13 17.23
C TYR A 447 -10.78 8.77 16.40
N LEU A 448 -11.06 9.86 15.67
CA LEU A 448 -10.09 10.56 14.84
C LEU A 448 -9.40 11.67 15.65
N LEU A 449 -8.11 11.53 15.90
CA LEU A 449 -7.35 12.45 16.75
C LEU A 449 -6.70 13.60 15.98
N MET A 450 -6.11 13.31 14.82
CA MET A 450 -5.30 14.28 14.07
C MET A 450 -5.27 13.95 12.58
N LYS A 451 -5.18 15.00 11.76
CA LYS A 451 -4.96 14.94 10.31
C LYS A 451 -3.66 15.69 9.95
N PHE A 452 -2.70 15.00 9.33
CA PHE A 452 -1.42 15.61 8.92
C PHE A 452 -1.40 15.88 7.41
N MET A 453 -1.32 17.16 7.06
CA MET A 453 -1.47 17.66 5.69
C MET A 453 -0.14 18.12 5.08
N GLY A 454 -0.16 18.39 3.77
CA GLY A 454 0.96 18.98 3.02
C GLY A 454 1.86 18.01 2.28
N HIS A 455 1.97 16.77 2.76
CA HIS A 455 2.61 15.70 1.99
C HIS A 455 1.71 15.27 0.82
N ARG A 456 2.33 14.67 -0.19
CA ARG A 456 1.68 14.09 -1.36
C ARG A 456 1.93 12.58 -1.44
N ASN A 457 0.84 11.84 -1.58
CA ASN A 457 0.81 10.40 -1.78
C ASN A 457 -0.20 10.07 -2.89
N ALA A 458 0.16 10.21 -4.16
CA ALA A 458 -0.75 10.01 -5.29
C ALA A 458 -0.13 9.22 -6.44
N ARG A 459 1.20 9.10 -6.48
CA ARG A 459 1.94 8.49 -7.58
C ARG A 459 2.21 7.02 -7.33
N THR A 460 2.70 6.68 -6.14
CA THR A 460 3.11 5.33 -5.77
C THR A 460 2.01 4.61 -5.00
N MET A 461 2.04 3.27 -4.98
CA MET A 461 1.14 2.46 -4.16
C MET A 461 1.66 2.23 -2.74
N ILE A 462 2.83 2.79 -2.42
CA ILE A 462 3.54 2.60 -1.16
C ILE A 462 3.91 3.98 -0.64
N LYS A 463 3.50 4.27 0.59
CA LYS A 463 3.94 5.46 1.30
C LYS A 463 3.96 5.21 2.79
N GLU A 464 5.15 4.98 3.30
CA GLU A 464 5.33 4.71 4.71
C GLU A 464 5.16 5.96 5.56
N ALA A 465 4.51 5.76 6.69
CA ALA A 465 4.35 6.74 7.75
C ALA A 465 4.80 6.12 9.07
N SER A 466 5.57 6.86 9.86
CA SER A 466 6.16 6.31 11.07
C SER A 466 6.17 7.32 12.22
N PHE A 467 6.04 6.81 13.44
CA PHE A 467 6.28 7.58 14.66
C PHE A 467 7.78 7.83 14.83
N TRP A 468 8.16 9.07 15.10
CA TRP A 468 9.51 9.45 15.52
C TRP A 468 9.50 9.86 16.99
N GLY A 469 10.00 8.95 17.83
CA GLY A 469 9.81 9.09 19.27
C GLY A 469 8.32 9.02 19.63
N ASP A 470 7.93 9.69 20.70
CA ASP A 470 6.54 9.79 21.15
C ASP A 470 5.90 11.10 20.66
N GLU A 471 6.70 12.13 20.36
CA GLU A 471 6.23 13.49 20.07
C GLU A 471 6.06 13.83 18.58
N TYR A 472 6.68 13.08 17.66
CA TYR A 472 6.70 13.44 16.24
C TYR A 472 6.18 12.34 15.32
N ILE A 473 5.60 12.75 14.19
CA ILE A 473 5.21 11.88 13.09
C ILE A 473 6.05 12.24 11.87
N MET A 474 6.53 11.24 11.14
CA MET A 474 7.23 11.42 9.86
C MET A 474 6.47 10.72 8.74
N SER A 475 6.55 11.27 7.53
CA SER A 475 6.07 10.63 6.29
C SER A 475 6.93 11.02 5.10
N GLY A 476 7.13 10.09 4.17
CA GLY A 476 7.69 10.39 2.85
C GLY A 476 6.69 11.13 1.97
N SER A 477 7.15 11.66 0.84
CA SER A 477 6.27 12.29 -0.15
C SER A 477 6.75 12.12 -1.59
N ASP A 478 5.79 12.19 -2.51
CA ASP A 478 6.00 12.22 -3.96
C ASP A 478 6.68 13.50 -4.49
N CYS A 479 7.02 14.45 -3.62
CA CYS A 479 7.86 15.58 -3.94
C CYS A 479 9.34 15.39 -3.55
N GLY A 480 9.72 14.19 -3.10
CA GLY A 480 11.11 13.86 -2.73
C GLY A 480 11.48 14.27 -1.29
N HIS A 481 10.52 14.79 -0.53
CA HIS A 481 10.76 15.28 0.82
C HIS A 481 10.17 14.36 1.89
N VAL A 482 10.83 14.34 3.05
CA VAL A 482 10.29 13.82 4.31
C VAL A 482 9.69 14.97 5.09
N PHE A 483 8.42 14.83 5.46
CA PHE A 483 7.70 15.77 6.29
C PHE A 483 7.72 15.26 7.73
N THR A 484 7.97 16.16 8.69
CA THR A 484 7.92 15.84 10.13
C THR A 484 6.97 16.81 10.83
N TRP A 485 5.94 16.26 11.46
CA TRP A 485 4.95 17.02 12.22
C TRP A 485 5.08 16.74 13.71
N GLU A 486 4.77 17.75 14.51
CA GLU A 486 4.47 17.57 15.92
C GLU A 486 3.13 16.82 16.05
N ARG A 487 3.13 15.69 16.76
CA ARG A 487 2.01 14.74 16.84
C ARG A 487 0.77 15.38 17.48
N ALA A 488 0.96 16.18 18.52
CA ALA A 488 -0.12 16.77 19.30
C ALA A 488 -0.85 17.91 18.57
N THR A 489 -0.16 18.66 17.71
CA THR A 489 -0.69 19.87 17.08
C THR A 489 -0.92 19.72 15.57
N GLY A 490 -0.30 18.72 14.94
CA GLY A 490 -0.25 18.60 13.49
C GLY A 490 0.62 19.66 12.81
N LYS A 491 1.33 20.51 13.56
CA LYS A 491 2.21 21.54 12.99
C LYS A 491 3.43 20.90 12.35
N LEU A 492 3.76 21.31 11.11
CA LEU A 492 5.00 20.91 10.45
C LEU A 492 6.20 21.58 11.16
N VAL A 493 7.19 20.79 11.56
CA VAL A 493 8.36 21.26 12.33
C VAL A 493 9.70 21.03 11.62
N MET A 494 9.72 20.15 10.63
CA MET A 494 10.91 19.87 9.83
C MET A 494 10.53 19.34 8.45
N LEU A 495 11.31 19.72 7.45
CA LEU A 495 11.20 19.28 6.06
C LEU A 495 12.59 18.95 5.53
N MET A 496 12.81 17.71 5.10
CA MET A 496 14.10 17.22 4.60
C MET A 496 13.95 16.75 3.15
N GLU A 497 14.83 17.20 2.25
CA GLU A 497 14.91 16.65 0.90
C GLU A 497 15.69 15.33 0.95
N ALA A 498 14.98 14.21 0.78
CA ALA A 498 15.54 12.88 0.93
C ALA A 498 15.66 12.10 -0.38
N ASP A 499 14.92 12.47 -1.42
CA ASP A 499 15.02 11.86 -2.74
C ASP A 499 14.80 12.91 -3.83
N HIS A 500 15.33 12.68 -5.03
CA HIS A 500 15.12 13.61 -6.14
C HIS A 500 13.65 13.64 -6.60
N HIS A 501 12.92 12.56 -6.35
CA HIS A 501 11.56 12.38 -6.85
C HIS A 501 10.57 11.97 -5.78
N VAL A 502 10.71 10.78 -5.19
CA VAL A 502 9.68 10.21 -4.34
C VAL A 502 10.31 9.44 -3.20
N VAL A 503 9.98 9.79 -1.96
CA VAL A 503 10.33 8.99 -0.78
C VAL A 503 9.22 7.99 -0.53
N ASN A 504 9.53 6.70 -0.49
CA ASN A 504 8.57 5.61 -0.27
C ASN A 504 8.64 5.04 1.15
N CYS A 505 9.86 4.89 1.69
CA CYS A 505 10.10 4.27 2.99
C CYS A 505 10.75 5.25 3.95
N ILE A 506 10.33 5.17 5.20
CA ILE A 506 10.90 5.91 6.32
C ILE A 506 10.92 5.02 7.56
N GLN A 507 12.11 4.74 8.04
CA GLN A 507 12.34 3.78 9.11
C GLN A 507 13.24 4.40 10.17
N PRO A 508 12.66 4.90 11.26
CA PRO A 508 13.41 5.33 12.43
C PRO A 508 14.19 4.15 13.00
N HIS A 509 15.45 4.38 13.34
CA HIS A 509 16.27 3.39 14.04
C HIS A 509 15.57 3.00 15.36
N PRO A 510 15.59 1.73 15.82
CA PRO A 510 14.82 1.30 17.00
C PRO A 510 15.06 2.15 18.27
N THR A 511 16.33 2.49 18.54
CA THR A 511 16.72 3.26 19.73
C THR A 511 17.33 4.63 19.42
N LEU A 512 18.41 4.70 18.65
CA LEU A 512 19.14 5.93 18.35
C LEU A 512 18.36 6.95 17.48
N PRO A 513 18.75 8.24 17.49
CA PRO A 513 18.18 9.28 16.63
C PRO A 513 18.72 9.17 15.19
N TYR A 514 18.58 8.01 14.56
CA TYR A 514 18.89 7.81 13.15
C TYR A 514 17.61 7.53 12.38
N LEU A 515 17.55 8.00 11.14
CA LEU A 515 16.47 7.69 10.20
C LEU A 515 17.09 6.99 8.99
N ALA A 516 16.46 5.92 8.51
CA ALA A 516 16.73 5.36 7.20
C ALA A 516 15.57 5.72 6.26
N THR A 517 15.89 6.20 5.06
CA THR A 517 14.90 6.54 4.04
C THR A 517 15.27 5.91 2.71
N SER A 518 14.26 5.59 1.91
CA SER A 518 14.47 5.17 0.53
C SER A 518 13.26 5.53 -0.32
N GLY A 519 13.43 5.44 -1.64
CA GLY A 519 12.47 5.97 -2.58
C GLY A 519 12.62 5.38 -3.97
N ILE A 520 12.45 6.24 -4.96
CA ILE A 520 12.64 5.91 -6.37
C ILE A 520 14.12 6.01 -6.77
N ASP A 521 14.93 6.75 -6.01
CA ASP A 521 16.37 6.64 -6.13
C ASP A 521 16.84 5.22 -5.76
N TYR A 522 18.05 4.87 -6.20
CA TYR A 522 18.61 3.52 -6.07
C TYR A 522 19.46 3.32 -4.80
N ASP A 523 19.43 4.30 -3.89
CA ASP A 523 20.21 4.29 -2.66
C ASP A 523 19.32 4.28 -1.41
N VAL A 524 19.90 3.79 -0.31
CA VAL A 524 19.32 3.95 1.02
C VAL A 524 20.07 5.09 1.71
N LYS A 525 19.34 6.07 2.21
CA LYS A 525 19.93 7.25 2.87
C LYS A 525 19.74 7.15 4.37
N ILE A 526 20.82 7.39 5.10
CA ILE A 526 20.88 7.38 6.57
C ILE A 526 21.07 8.80 7.04
N TRP A 527 20.23 9.23 7.98
CA TRP A 527 20.21 10.58 8.55
C TRP A 527 20.55 10.52 10.03
N ALA A 528 21.26 11.54 10.50
CA ALA A 528 21.62 11.69 11.91
C ALA A 528 21.61 13.18 12.28
N PRO A 529 21.41 13.52 13.57
CA PRO A 529 21.53 14.88 14.03
C PRO A 529 22.99 15.33 14.03
N PHE A 530 23.27 16.50 13.48
CA PHE A 530 24.59 17.15 13.55
C PHE A 530 24.49 18.53 14.17
N GLN A 531 25.44 18.88 15.04
CA GLN A 531 25.57 20.25 15.51
C GLN A 531 26.19 21.11 14.40
N CYS A 532 25.69 22.33 14.24
CA CYS A 532 26.41 23.32 13.44
C CYS A 532 27.71 23.68 14.12
N GLU A 533 28.76 23.85 13.32
CA GLU A 533 30.05 24.33 13.81
C GLU A 533 29.88 25.74 14.38
N ASP A 534 30.68 26.06 15.41
CA ASP A 534 30.61 27.33 16.13
C ASP A 534 30.71 28.52 15.16
N GLY A 535 29.59 29.23 14.97
CA GLY A 535 29.52 30.45 14.13
C GLY A 535 28.59 30.37 12.92
N GLU A 536 28.09 29.18 12.55
CA GLU A 536 27.01 29.05 11.56
C GLU A 536 25.65 28.90 12.26
N ASP A 537 24.66 29.70 11.85
CA ASP A 537 23.28 29.49 12.31
C ASP A 537 22.85 28.06 11.95
N ALA A 538 22.42 27.28 12.94
CA ALA A 538 21.83 25.97 12.71
C ALA A 538 20.80 26.08 11.57
N PRO A 539 20.76 25.15 10.58
CA PRO A 539 19.78 25.22 9.50
C PRO A 539 18.40 25.19 10.14
N ARG A 540 17.80 26.37 10.28
CA ARG A 540 16.48 26.53 10.88
C ARG A 540 15.48 26.05 9.87
N PHE A 541 14.45 25.38 10.36
CA PHE A 541 13.31 25.00 9.55
C PHE A 541 12.72 26.25 8.86
N ASP A 542 12.80 26.26 7.52
CA ASP A 542 12.26 27.32 6.69
C ASP A 542 10.74 27.12 6.53
N GLU A 543 9.98 27.74 7.43
CA GLU A 543 8.51 27.66 7.45
C GLU A 543 7.90 28.18 6.14
N GLU A 544 8.48 29.20 5.52
CA GLU A 544 7.93 29.80 4.29
C GLU A 544 8.13 28.89 3.08
N LYS A 545 9.34 28.33 2.90
CA LYS A 545 9.61 27.32 1.87
C LYS A 545 8.72 26.09 2.07
N ALA A 546 8.54 25.66 3.32
CA ALA A 546 7.69 24.51 3.63
C ALA A 546 6.22 24.79 3.27
N GLN A 547 5.70 25.96 3.61
CA GLN A 547 4.32 26.35 3.27
C GLN A 547 4.11 26.39 1.76
N ARG A 548 4.99 27.04 0.99
CA ARG A 548 4.91 27.06 -0.48
C ARG A 548 4.92 25.65 -1.09
N LEU A 549 5.72 24.75 -0.52
CA LEU A 549 5.77 23.35 -0.96
C LEU A 549 4.46 22.61 -0.66
N MET A 550 3.87 22.82 0.52
CA MET A 550 2.59 22.23 0.91
C MET A 550 1.45 22.73 0.02
N GLU A 551 1.40 24.03 -0.30
CA GLU A 551 0.42 24.62 -1.21
C GLU A 551 0.54 24.02 -2.61
N ARG A 552 1.77 23.93 -3.14
CA ARG A 552 2.03 23.27 -4.43
C ARG A 552 1.57 21.81 -4.41
N ASN A 553 1.87 21.08 -3.33
CA ASN A 553 1.48 19.69 -3.18
C ASN A 553 -0.04 19.52 -3.12
N ALA A 554 -0.76 20.41 -2.43
CA ALA A 554 -2.22 20.40 -2.35
C ALA A 554 -2.88 20.58 -3.71
N VAL A 555 -2.41 21.56 -4.51
CA VAL A 555 -2.88 21.77 -5.88
C VAL A 555 -2.63 20.53 -6.74
N MET A 556 -1.42 19.97 -6.69
CA MET A 556 -1.08 18.78 -7.47
C MET A 556 -1.85 17.52 -7.01
N LEU A 557 -2.19 17.40 -5.73
CA LEU A 557 -2.99 16.30 -5.20
C LEU A 557 -4.40 16.36 -5.79
N GLU A 558 -5.02 17.53 -5.79
CA GLU A 558 -6.35 17.73 -6.36
C GLU A 558 -6.37 17.48 -7.88
N GLU A 559 -5.37 17.97 -8.62
CA GLU A 559 -5.23 17.70 -10.06
C GLU A 559 -5.08 16.20 -10.38
N THR A 560 -4.40 15.45 -9.51
CA THR A 560 -4.16 14.02 -9.71
C THR A 560 -5.25 13.12 -9.14
N LYS A 561 -6.15 13.66 -8.33
CA LYS A 561 -7.27 12.93 -7.72
C LYS A 561 -8.11 12.19 -8.76
N ASP A 562 -8.42 12.84 -9.88
CA ASP A 562 -9.26 12.29 -10.96
C ASP A 562 -8.48 11.67 -12.13
N THR A 563 -7.18 11.46 -11.95
CA THR A 563 -6.32 10.91 -12.99
C THR A 563 -5.96 9.45 -12.68
N ILE A 564 -6.26 8.50 -13.58
CA ILE A 564 -5.71 7.13 -13.49
C ILE A 564 -4.44 7.05 -14.31
N THR A 565 -3.33 6.78 -13.64
CA THR A 565 -2.06 6.49 -14.30
C THR A 565 -2.05 5.03 -14.78
N VAL A 566 -2.05 4.80 -16.09
CA VAL A 566 -2.08 3.45 -16.68
C VAL A 566 -0.73 3.12 -17.31
N PRO A 567 -0.10 1.96 -17.01
CA PRO A 567 1.14 1.54 -17.67
C PRO A 567 1.02 1.57 -19.19
N ALA A 568 2.06 2.03 -19.89
CA ALA A 568 2.05 2.14 -21.35
C ALA A 568 1.70 0.79 -22.01
N ALA A 569 2.19 -0.33 -21.47
CA ALA A 569 1.87 -1.67 -21.97
C ALA A 569 0.37 -2.00 -21.90
N VAL A 570 -0.30 -1.66 -20.78
CA VAL A 570 -1.75 -1.87 -20.63
C VAL A 570 -2.51 -0.99 -21.61
N MET A 571 -2.08 0.26 -21.77
CA MET A 571 -2.73 1.19 -22.70
C MET A 571 -2.52 0.78 -24.17
N ILE A 572 -1.34 0.31 -24.54
CA ILE A 572 -1.03 -0.22 -25.88
C ILE A 572 -1.87 -1.46 -26.17
N ARG A 573 -1.99 -2.40 -25.21
CA ARG A 573 -2.87 -3.58 -25.35
C ARG A 573 -4.33 -3.16 -25.51
N MET A 574 -4.78 -2.20 -24.70
CA MET A 574 -6.15 -1.67 -24.80
C MET A 574 -6.40 -1.02 -26.16
N LEU A 575 -5.47 -0.21 -26.67
CA LEU A 575 -5.52 0.39 -28.00
C LEU A 575 -5.51 -0.66 -29.12
N ALA A 576 -4.67 -1.70 -29.00
CA ALA A 576 -4.61 -2.80 -29.96
C ALA A 576 -5.92 -3.61 -30.00
N CYS A 577 -6.51 -3.91 -28.83
CA CYS A 577 -7.82 -4.54 -28.72
C CYS A 577 -8.92 -3.67 -29.37
N ILE A 578 -8.92 -2.36 -29.08
CA ILE A 578 -9.89 -1.42 -29.65
C ILE A 578 -9.71 -1.31 -31.18
N HIS A 579 -8.48 -1.29 -31.68
CA HIS A 579 -8.18 -1.24 -33.11
C HIS A 579 -8.62 -2.54 -33.84
N SER A 580 -8.32 -3.70 -33.26
CA SER A 580 -8.78 -5.00 -33.77
C SER A 580 -10.31 -5.07 -33.84
N PHE A 581 -11.00 -4.55 -32.81
CA PHE A 581 -12.46 -4.51 -32.76
C PHE A 581 -13.05 -3.56 -33.81
N ARG A 582 -12.47 -2.36 -33.99
CA ARG A 582 -12.89 -1.42 -35.05
C ARG A 582 -12.75 -2.03 -36.44
N ASN A 583 -11.70 -2.81 -36.68
CA ASN A 583 -11.53 -3.51 -37.95
C ASN A 583 -12.49 -4.70 -38.11
N ARG A 584 -12.83 -5.43 -37.03
CA ARG A 584 -13.88 -6.46 -37.05
C ARG A 584 -15.27 -5.89 -37.34
N ASN A 585 -15.63 -4.76 -36.74
CA ASN A 585 -16.92 -4.11 -37.03
C ASN A 585 -16.98 -3.51 -38.43
N ARG A 586 -15.87 -2.98 -38.97
CA ARG A 586 -15.81 -2.58 -40.40
C ARG A 586 -15.94 -3.77 -41.34
N GLY A 587 -15.37 -4.93 -40.99
CA GLY A 587 -15.53 -6.17 -41.75
C GLY A 587 -16.92 -6.79 -41.68
N ASN A 588 -17.64 -6.62 -40.57
CA ASN A 588 -19.03 -7.07 -40.43
C ASN A 588 -20.04 -6.13 -41.11
N ILE A 589 -19.79 -4.81 -41.12
CA ILE A 589 -20.64 -3.86 -41.87
C ILE A 589 -20.48 -4.11 -43.38
N ALA A 590 -19.26 -4.36 -43.85
CA ALA A 590 -19.00 -4.71 -45.26
C ALA A 590 -19.59 -6.06 -45.69
N ARG A 591 -20.00 -6.94 -44.76
CA ARG A 591 -20.65 -8.22 -45.08
C ARG A 591 -22.18 -8.16 -45.04
N ILE A 592 -22.76 -7.16 -44.39
CA ILE A 592 -24.21 -6.95 -44.37
C ILE A 592 -24.67 -6.24 -45.65
N ASP A 593 -23.80 -5.43 -46.26
CA ASP A 593 -24.10 -4.78 -47.55
C ASP A 593 -23.96 -5.73 -48.77
N ASP A 594 -23.43 -6.95 -48.58
CA ASP A 594 -23.22 -7.96 -49.65
C ASP A 594 -24.28 -9.10 -49.63
N GLU A 595 -25.24 -9.10 -48.68
CA GLU A 595 -26.31 -10.14 -48.58
C GLU A 595 -27.72 -9.65 -48.98
N ASP A 596 -27.85 -8.42 -49.49
CA ASP A 596 -29.13 -7.83 -49.95
C ASP A 596 -29.14 -7.49 -51.47
N ASP A 597 -28.42 -8.25 -52.31
CA ASP A 597 -28.54 -8.23 -53.79
C ASP A 597 -28.81 -9.63 -54.39
#